data_AF-A0A9X7JUL8-F1
#
_entry.id   AF-A0A9X7JUL8-F1
#
_cell.length_a   1.000
_cell.length_b   1.000
_cell.length_c   1.000
_cell.angle_alpha   90.00
_cell.angle_beta   90.00
_cell.angle_gamma   90.00
#
_symmetry.space_group_name_H-M   'P 1'
#
loop_
_entity.id
_entity.type
_entity.pdbx_description
1 polymer ?
#
loop_
_entity_poly.entity_id
_entity_poly.type
_entity_poly.pdbx_seq_one_letter_code
_entity_poly.pdbx_strand_id
1 'polypeptide(L)'
;MAAPIEFDVTYVPDPPVVTVKATGITDTALTVKVTDLDLQQVEFHPKTPLSDVLSGLANDLARAAPPIVKDKVTALSPDIPIGKPIGCDIPVGDATVHVKLASPELGSHGGMLMISGTADVS
;
A
#
# COMPACT_ATOMS: atom_id res chain seq x y z
N MET A 1 -19.23 25.32 -11.26
CA MET A 1 -20.01 25.84 -10.12
C MET A 1 -19.28 25.38 -8.87
N ALA A 2 -18.76 26.29 -8.04
CA ALA A 2 -18.05 25.91 -6.82
C ALA A 2 -19.04 25.27 -5.83
N ALA A 3 -18.60 24.27 -5.07
CA ALA A 3 -19.45 23.67 -4.03
C ALA A 3 -19.73 24.73 -2.95
N PRO A 4 -20.97 24.83 -2.43
CA PRO A 4 -21.29 25.80 -1.38
C PRO A 4 -20.52 25.53 -0.08
N ILE A 5 -20.19 24.26 0.18
CA ILE A 5 -19.36 23.80 1.29
C ILE A 5 -18.15 23.07 0.69
N GLU A 6 -16.97 23.48 1.11
CA GLU A 6 -15.69 22.97 0.61
C GLU A 6 -14.63 23.09 1.71
N PHE A 7 -13.92 21.99 1.96
CA PHE A 7 -12.79 21.91 2.89
C PHE A 7 -11.59 21.31 2.17
N ASP A 8 -10.41 21.86 2.43
CA ASP A 8 -9.16 21.14 2.20
C ASP A 8 -8.89 20.19 3.36
N VAL A 9 -8.34 19.02 3.05
CA VAL A 9 -8.00 18.01 4.06
C VAL A 9 -6.49 17.86 4.08
N THR A 10 -5.90 18.02 5.26
CA THR A 10 -4.47 17.75 5.48
C THR A 10 -4.30 16.65 6.52
N TYR A 11 -3.15 15.97 6.43
CA TYR A 11 -2.78 14.86 7.31
C TYR A 11 -1.53 15.22 8.10
N VAL A 12 -1.35 14.59 9.26
CA VAL A 12 -0.10 14.69 10.02
C VAL A 12 0.35 13.29 10.40
N PRO A 13 1.51 12.81 9.91
CA PRO A 13 2.36 13.41 8.86
C PRO A 13 1.67 13.43 7.48
N ASP A 14 2.14 14.31 6.57
CA ASP A 14 1.73 14.36 5.16
C ASP A 14 2.93 14.13 4.22
N PRO A 15 2.97 13.03 3.44
CA PRO A 15 1.98 11.96 3.40
C PRO A 15 2.03 11.04 4.64
N PRO A 16 0.90 10.40 5.02
CA PRO A 16 0.89 9.38 6.06
C PRO A 16 1.81 8.20 5.71
N VAL A 17 2.46 7.63 6.72
CA VAL A 17 3.40 6.51 6.50
C VAL A 17 2.70 5.20 6.81
N VAL A 18 2.67 4.29 5.82
CA VAL A 18 2.15 2.93 5.97
C VAL A 18 3.32 1.97 6.13
N THR A 19 3.29 1.18 7.20
CA THR A 19 4.25 0.08 7.38
C THR A 19 3.58 -1.23 6.99
N VAL A 20 4.26 -2.00 6.15
CA VAL A 20 3.79 -3.28 5.65
C VAL A 20 4.78 -4.39 5.98
N LYS A 21 4.27 -5.61 6.11
CA LYS A 21 5.06 -6.84 6.23
C LYS A 21 4.73 -7.75 5.06
N ALA A 22 5.74 -8.23 4.35
CA ALA A 22 5.55 -9.24 3.32
C ALA A 22 5.03 -10.56 3.93
N THR A 23 4.00 -11.13 3.33
CA THR A 23 3.33 -12.36 3.81
C THR A 23 3.25 -13.46 2.75
N GLY A 24 3.37 -13.11 1.48
CA GLY A 24 3.35 -14.07 0.38
C GLY A 24 3.92 -13.47 -0.88
N ILE A 25 4.22 -14.33 -1.85
CA ILE A 25 4.71 -13.91 -3.14
C ILE A 25 4.20 -14.84 -4.25
N THR A 26 3.96 -14.26 -5.41
CA THR A 26 3.60 -14.94 -6.65
C THR A 26 4.49 -14.44 -7.78
N ASP A 27 4.38 -15.03 -8.96
CA ASP A 27 5.14 -14.60 -10.14
C ASP A 27 4.90 -13.12 -10.51
N THR A 28 3.77 -12.53 -10.13
CA THR A 28 3.38 -11.18 -10.56
C THR A 28 3.18 -10.18 -9.42
N ALA A 29 3.12 -10.64 -8.17
CA ALA A 29 2.82 -9.79 -7.02
C ALA A 29 3.46 -10.27 -5.71
N LEU A 30 3.83 -9.30 -4.87
CA LEU A 30 4.18 -9.48 -3.47
C LEU A 30 2.96 -9.17 -2.61
N THR A 31 2.41 -10.18 -1.95
CA THR A 31 1.34 -9.99 -0.97
C THR A 31 1.94 -9.45 0.32
N VAL A 32 1.43 -8.31 0.76
CA VAL A 32 1.84 -7.70 2.04
C VAL A 32 0.64 -7.57 2.96
N LYS A 33 0.88 -7.59 4.26
CA LYS A 33 -0.08 -7.19 5.29
C LYS A 33 0.30 -5.82 5.83
N VAL A 34 -0.65 -4.90 5.89
CA VAL A 34 -0.42 -3.63 6.57
C VAL A 34 -0.35 -3.87 8.07
N THR A 35 0.77 -3.50 8.69
CA THR A 35 0.99 -3.69 10.14
C THR A 35 0.79 -2.42 10.93
N ASP A 36 1.01 -1.27 10.30
CA ASP A 36 0.85 0.01 10.95
C ASP A 36 0.52 1.13 9.96
N LEU A 37 -0.13 2.15 10.48
CA LEU A 37 -0.33 3.45 9.83
C LEU A 37 0.05 4.54 10.84
N ASP A 38 1.03 5.36 10.47
CA ASP A 38 1.34 6.61 11.16
C ASP A 38 0.46 7.72 10.57
N LEU A 39 -0.71 7.87 11.19
CA LEU A 39 -1.64 8.96 10.98
C LEU A 39 -2.02 9.48 12.36
N GLN A 40 -1.54 10.66 12.70
CA GLN A 40 -1.72 11.26 14.02
C GLN A 40 -2.91 12.19 14.03
N GLN A 41 -3.07 12.97 12.96
CA GLN A 41 -4.13 13.98 12.87
C GLN A 41 -4.67 14.08 11.43
N VAL A 42 -5.94 14.46 11.36
CA VAL A 42 -6.63 14.90 10.15
C VAL A 42 -7.17 16.29 10.47
N GLU A 43 -6.97 17.24 9.57
CA GLU A 43 -7.47 18.60 9.74
C GLU A 43 -8.33 18.99 8.54
N PHE A 44 -9.46 19.66 8.81
CA PHE A 44 -10.29 20.25 7.77
C PHE A 44 -10.09 21.76 7.76
N HIS A 45 -9.61 22.28 6.64
CA HIS A 45 -9.36 23.69 6.40
C HIS A 45 -10.50 24.26 5.55
N PRO A 46 -11.39 25.10 6.09
CA PRO A 46 -12.54 25.62 5.35
C PRO A 46 -12.10 26.53 4.20
N LYS A 47 -12.72 26.38 3.03
CA LYS A 47 -12.46 27.23 1.84
C LYS A 47 -13.58 28.21 1.53
N THR A 48 -14.76 28.01 2.11
CA THR A 48 -15.92 28.88 1.92
C THR A 48 -16.46 29.40 3.26
N PRO A 49 -17.16 30.55 3.27
CA PRO A 49 -17.79 31.07 4.49
C PRO A 49 -18.77 30.09 5.16
N LEU A 50 -19.49 29.27 4.38
CA LEU A 50 -20.37 28.25 4.94
C LEU A 50 -19.59 27.08 5.57
N SER A 51 -18.40 26.79 5.07
CA SER A 51 -17.51 25.77 5.64
C SER A 51 -16.88 26.25 6.95
N ASP A 52 -16.59 27.55 7.06
CA ASP A 52 -16.09 28.15 8.30
C ASP A 52 -17.08 27.95 9.46
N VAL A 53 -18.37 28.17 9.21
CA VAL A 53 -19.45 27.92 10.20
C VAL A 53 -19.48 26.46 10.66
N LEU A 54 -19.16 25.50 9.77
CA LEU A 54 -19.17 24.07 10.06
C LEU A 54 -17.82 23.55 10.57
N SER A 55 -16.79 24.39 10.65
CA SER A 55 -15.41 23.96 10.92
C SER A 55 -15.23 23.34 12.29
N GLY A 56 -15.95 23.81 13.31
CA GLY A 56 -15.92 23.18 14.63
C GLY A 56 -16.38 21.72 14.57
N LEU A 57 -17.51 21.48 13.92
CA LEU A 57 -18.10 20.15 13.78
C LEU A 57 -17.23 19.23 12.90
N ALA A 58 -16.66 19.79 11.81
CA ALA A 58 -15.73 19.07 10.94
C ALA A 58 -14.46 18.66 11.68
N ASN A 59 -13.87 19.56 12.49
CA ASN A 59 -12.66 19.28 13.25
C ASN A 59 -12.89 18.30 14.41
N ASP A 60 -14.07 18.30 15.03
CA ASP A 60 -14.44 17.29 16.02
C ASP A 60 -14.52 15.89 15.40
N LEU A 61 -15.08 15.77 14.20
CA LEU A 61 -15.06 14.53 13.42
C LEU A 61 -13.63 14.14 13.01
N ALA A 62 -12.81 15.11 12.62
CA ALA A 62 -11.42 14.90 12.21
C ALA A 62 -10.59 14.28 13.33
N ARG A 63 -10.80 14.69 14.58
CA ARG A 63 -10.10 14.11 15.75
C ARG A 63 -10.41 12.63 15.96
N ALA A 64 -11.59 12.17 15.58
CA ALA A 64 -11.98 10.77 15.66
C ALA A 64 -11.47 9.93 14.46
N ALA A 65 -11.06 10.57 13.37
CA ALA A 65 -10.70 9.88 12.13
C ALA A 65 -9.40 9.03 12.24
N PRO A 66 -8.28 9.51 12.80
CA PRO A 66 -7.02 8.76 12.82
C PRO A 66 -7.12 7.31 13.33
N PRO A 67 -7.71 7.01 14.51
CA PRO A 67 -7.82 5.63 14.98
C PRO A 67 -8.73 4.78 14.08
N ILE A 68 -9.83 5.34 13.58
CA ILE A 68 -10.78 4.62 12.70
C ILE A 68 -10.10 4.24 11.37
N VAL A 69 -9.40 5.20 10.76
CA VAL A 69 -8.67 4.98 9.51
C VAL A 69 -7.55 3.96 9.73
N LYS A 70 -6.81 4.07 10.83
CA LYS A 70 -5.76 3.12 11.20
C LYS A 70 -6.28 1.69 11.31
N ASP A 71 -7.40 1.48 12.00
CA ASP A 71 -8.01 0.14 12.14
C ASP A 71 -8.45 -0.44 10.79
N LYS A 72 -9.02 0.41 9.92
CA LYS A 72 -9.44 -0.03 8.58
C LYS A 72 -8.28 -0.35 7.67
N VAL A 73 -7.22 0.45 7.72
CA VAL A 73 -6.04 0.30 6.86
C VAL A 73 -5.18 -0.88 7.30
N THR A 74 -4.99 -1.10 8.61
CA THR A 74 -4.23 -2.25 9.15
C THR A 74 -4.94 -3.60 8.96
N ALA A 75 -6.23 -3.60 8.63
CA ALA A 75 -6.95 -4.81 8.23
C ALA A 75 -6.69 -5.22 6.77
N LEU A 76 -5.99 -4.40 5.97
CA LEU A 76 -5.75 -4.65 4.56
C LEU A 76 -4.52 -5.55 4.33
N SER A 77 -4.65 -6.39 3.31
CA SER A 77 -3.55 -7.20 2.77
C SER A 77 -3.47 -7.04 1.25
N PRO A 78 -2.95 -5.91 0.75
CA PRO A 78 -2.87 -5.65 -0.68
C PRO A 78 -1.75 -6.47 -1.35
N ASP A 79 -1.93 -6.69 -2.65
CA ASP A 79 -0.90 -7.23 -3.54
C ASP A 79 -0.15 -6.08 -4.22
N ILE A 80 1.18 -6.04 -4.02
CA ILE A 80 2.07 -5.08 -4.69
C ILE A 80 2.58 -5.72 -5.98
N PRO A 81 2.29 -5.16 -7.16
CA PRO A 81 2.74 -5.75 -8.42
C PRO A 81 4.27 -5.72 -8.52
N ILE A 82 4.85 -6.83 -8.97
CA ILE A 82 6.27 -6.94 -9.25
C ILE A 82 6.44 -6.57 -10.73
N GLY A 83 7.29 -5.57 -11.02
CA GLY A 83 7.43 -5.01 -12.37
C GLY A 83 7.95 -5.99 -13.42
N LYS A 84 8.49 -7.14 -13.02
CA LYS A 84 8.87 -8.26 -13.88
C LYS A 84 8.55 -9.59 -13.21
N PRO A 85 8.16 -10.63 -13.98
CA PRO A 85 7.95 -11.95 -13.44
C PRO A 85 9.18 -12.50 -12.72
N ILE A 86 8.95 -13.30 -11.68
CA ILE A 86 10.02 -14.02 -10.96
C ILE A 86 10.46 -15.20 -11.82
N GLY A 87 11.31 -14.90 -12.80
CA GLY A 87 11.76 -15.83 -13.82
C GLY A 87 12.50 -15.13 -14.95
N CYS A 88 12.94 -15.92 -15.93
CA CYS A 88 13.53 -15.38 -17.14
C CYS A 88 13.18 -16.25 -18.35
N ASP A 89 13.08 -15.58 -19.50
CA ASP A 89 12.95 -16.23 -20.78
C ASP A 89 14.34 -16.29 -21.43
N ILE A 90 14.74 -17.50 -21.83
CA ILE A 90 16.03 -17.75 -22.45
C ILE A 90 15.78 -18.17 -23.89
N PRO A 91 16.15 -17.37 -24.90
CA PRO A 91 16.03 -17.77 -26.30
C PRO A 91 17.04 -18.87 -26.62
N VAL A 92 16.58 -19.97 -27.23
CA VAL A 92 17.38 -21.11 -27.67
C VAL A 92 17.02 -21.46 -29.12
N GLY A 93 17.75 -20.86 -30.07
CA GLY A 93 17.43 -20.97 -31.50
C GLY A 93 16.09 -20.31 -31.82
N ASP A 94 15.18 -21.06 -32.45
CA ASP A 94 13.81 -20.61 -32.76
C ASP A 94 12.82 -20.85 -31.61
N ALA A 95 13.28 -21.37 -30.46
CA ALA A 95 12.46 -21.63 -29.28
C ALA A 95 12.78 -20.65 -28.13
N THR A 96 11.84 -20.50 -27.20
CA THR A 96 12.03 -19.78 -25.93
C THR A 96 11.85 -20.76 -24.80
N VAL A 97 12.85 -20.87 -23.93
CA VAL A 97 12.76 -21.64 -22.68
C VAL A 97 12.32 -20.70 -21.58
N HIS A 98 11.23 -21.02 -20.91
CA HIS A 98 10.70 -20.26 -19.79
C HIS A 98 11.22 -20.87 -18.48
N VAL A 99 11.95 -20.08 -17.70
CA VAL A 99 12.40 -20.46 -16.36
C VAL A 99 11.63 -19.65 -15.34
N LYS A 100 10.88 -20.31 -14.45
CA LYS A 100 10.10 -19.68 -13.38
C LYS A 100 10.38 -20.35 -12.04
N LEU A 101 10.02 -19.69 -10.94
CA LEU A 101 10.03 -20.34 -9.63
C LEU A 101 8.68 -20.99 -9.35
N ALA A 102 8.64 -22.32 -9.26
CA ALA A 102 7.52 -23.03 -8.70
C ALA A 102 7.47 -22.84 -7.18
N SER A 103 6.31 -22.41 -6.68
CA SER A 103 6.04 -22.15 -5.25
C SER A 103 7.10 -21.22 -4.62
N PRO A 104 7.19 -19.95 -5.07
CA PRO A 104 8.18 -19.03 -4.53
C PRO A 104 7.90 -18.75 -3.04
N GLU A 105 8.96 -18.76 -2.25
CA GLU A 105 8.98 -18.55 -0.80
C GLU A 105 9.75 -17.28 -0.45
N LEU A 106 9.30 -16.60 0.60
CA LEU A 106 9.95 -15.41 1.15
C LEU A 106 10.92 -15.81 2.26
N GLY A 107 12.18 -15.38 2.12
CA GLY A 107 13.21 -15.52 3.14
C GLY A 107 13.85 -14.18 3.49
N SER A 108 14.68 -14.17 4.53
CA SER A 108 15.54 -13.04 4.85
C SER A 108 16.96 -13.49 5.11
N HIS A 109 17.93 -12.81 4.51
CA HIS A 109 19.35 -13.04 4.75
C HIS A 109 20.08 -11.70 4.84
N GLY A 110 20.77 -11.45 5.95
CA GLY A 110 21.55 -10.22 6.14
C GLY A 110 20.71 -8.92 6.05
N GLY A 111 19.43 -8.96 6.41
CA GLY A 111 18.52 -7.82 6.31
C GLY A 111 17.94 -7.57 4.91
N MET A 112 18.31 -8.39 3.92
CA MET A 112 17.71 -8.36 2.59
C MET A 112 16.55 -9.35 2.51
N LEU A 113 15.46 -8.95 1.84
CA LEU A 113 14.39 -9.85 1.45
C LEU A 113 14.90 -10.73 0.31
N MET A 114 14.79 -12.04 0.48
CA MET A 114 15.15 -13.02 -0.55
C MET A 114 13.90 -13.76 -1.00
N ILE A 115 13.91 -14.13 -2.29
CA ILE A 115 12.90 -14.97 -2.88
C ILE A 115 13.61 -16.24 -3.34
N SER A 116 13.12 -17.40 -2.90
CA SER A 116 13.66 -18.70 -3.27
C SER A 116 12.54 -19.63 -3.71
N GLY A 117 12.84 -20.65 -4.49
CA GLY A 117 11.87 -21.63 -4.94
C GLY A 117 12.54 -22.69 -5.79
N THR A 118 11.77 -23.69 -6.19
CA THR A 118 12.26 -24.69 -7.15
C THR A 118 12.10 -24.11 -8.55
N ALA A 119 13.15 -24.15 -9.37
CA ALA A 119 13.03 -23.70 -10.75
C ALA A 119 12.18 -24.72 -11.55
N ASP A 120 11.15 -24.22 -12.22
CA ASP A 120 10.38 -24.94 -13.23
C ASP A 120 10.82 -24.43 -14.62
N VAL A 121 11.05 -25.37 -15.53
CA VAL A 121 11.64 -25.11 -16.85
C VAL A 121 10.76 -25.75 -17.92
N SER A 122 10.21 -24.93 -18.80
CA SER A 122 9.29 -25.36 -19.87
C SER A 122 9.59 -24.70 -21.21
#